data_AF-A0A7S4KKA1-F1
#
_entry.id   AF-A0A7S4KKA1-F1
#
_cell.length_a   1.000
_cell.length_b   1.000
_cell.length_c   1.000
_cell.angle_alpha   90.00
_cell.angle_beta   90.00
_cell.angle_gamma   90.00
#
_symmetry.space_group_name_H-M   'P 1'
#
loop_
_entity.id
_entity.type
_entity.pdbx_description
1 polymer ?
#
loop_
_entity_poly.entity_id
_entity_poly.type
_entity_poly.pdbx_seq_one_letter_code
_entity_poly.pdbx_strand_id
1 'polypeptide(L)'
;MGGVHAIMTAGVCNLPVALVTFLAPQCAAPVFCQGALSASCDWDALSRHSSSINWNEWNCEDEDVKHRLGRILRITDVTRLPPPPCPWATILIQAKEDAYIDRRSEEVIRSSWRDYWKAFPPTYEYLSSEDYGVETRWVCGGHVTSFFNQHHTFRLALRTAMQRMVTEEVADAHYSEC
;
A
#
# COMPACT_ATOMS: atom_id res chain seq x y z
N MET A 1 -7.22 1.78 -5.48
CA MET A 1 -7.81 0.51 -5.01
C MET A 1 -6.96 -0.72 -5.32
N GLY A 2 -6.45 -0.92 -6.55
CA GLY A 2 -5.65 -2.11 -6.89
C GLY A 2 -4.36 -2.29 -6.07
N GLY A 3 -3.59 -1.21 -5.86
CA GLY A 3 -2.34 -1.27 -5.08
C GLY A 3 -2.52 -1.73 -3.63
N VAL A 4 -3.60 -1.32 -2.97
CA VAL A 4 -3.93 -1.78 -1.60
C VAL A 4 -4.16 -3.29 -1.57
N HIS A 5 -4.99 -3.80 -2.50
CA HIS A 5 -5.28 -5.23 -2.58
C HIS A 5 -4.02 -6.05 -2.91
N ALA A 6 -3.12 -5.54 -3.75
CA ALA A 6 -1.85 -6.19 -4.03
C ALA A 6 -0.99 -6.32 -2.76
N ILE A 7 -0.90 -5.26 -1.95
CA ILE A 7 -0.20 -5.30 -0.66
C ILE A 7 -0.88 -6.30 0.28
N MET A 8 -2.20 -6.22 0.42
CA MET A 8 -2.95 -7.14 1.27
C MET A 8 -2.73 -8.60 0.87
N THR A 9 -2.79 -8.88 -0.43
CA THR A 9 -2.55 -10.21 -0.99
C THR A 9 -1.14 -10.68 -0.65
N ALA A 10 -0.12 -9.85 -0.87
CA ALA A 10 1.25 -10.21 -0.55
C ALA A 10 1.46 -10.47 0.95
N GLY A 11 0.86 -9.66 1.82
CA GLY A 11 0.98 -9.80 3.28
C GLY A 11 0.29 -11.02 3.89
N VAL A 12 -0.69 -11.61 3.18
CA VAL A 12 -1.37 -12.86 3.62
C VAL A 12 -0.97 -14.08 2.79
N CYS A 13 -0.12 -13.91 1.78
CA CYS A 13 0.33 -15.01 0.93
C CYS A 13 1.48 -15.76 1.59
N ASN A 14 1.36 -17.09 1.67
CA ASN A 14 2.42 -17.96 2.19
C ASN A 14 3.42 -18.40 1.12
N LEU A 15 3.34 -17.86 -0.09
CA LEU A 15 4.24 -18.16 -1.20
C LEU A 15 5.18 -16.98 -1.45
N PRO A 16 6.40 -17.21 -1.97
CA PRO A 16 7.29 -16.15 -2.37
C PRO A 16 6.68 -15.39 -3.56
N VAL A 17 6.12 -14.21 -3.30
CA VAL A 17 5.45 -13.38 -4.32
C VAL A 17 6.15 -12.04 -4.48
N ALA A 18 6.46 -11.70 -5.73
CA ALA A 18 6.86 -10.35 -6.11
C ALA A 18 5.68 -9.38 -5.96
N LEU A 19 5.96 -8.17 -5.50
CA LEU A 19 4.95 -7.13 -5.32
C LEU A 19 5.29 -5.89 -6.15
N VAL A 20 4.43 -5.52 -7.07
CA VAL A 20 4.51 -4.22 -7.76
C VAL A 20 3.21 -3.48 -7.56
N THR A 21 3.28 -2.28 -7.00
CA THR A 21 2.12 -1.41 -6.84
C THR A 21 2.24 -0.15 -7.69
N PHE A 22 1.09 0.38 -8.08
CA PHE A 22 1.00 1.67 -8.75
C PHE A 22 -0.03 2.50 -7.99
N LEU A 23 0.43 3.58 -7.35
CA LEU A 23 -0.38 4.51 -6.56
C LEU A 23 -1.14 3.78 -5.44
N ALA A 24 -0.40 3.11 -4.56
CA ALA A 24 -0.97 2.45 -3.39
C ALA A 24 -0.98 3.40 -2.18
N PRO A 25 -2.14 3.73 -1.60
CA PRO A 25 -2.21 4.37 -0.29
C PRO A 25 -2.02 3.35 0.84
N GLN A 26 -1.74 3.84 2.04
CA GLN A 26 -1.69 3.01 3.26
C GLN A 26 -3.05 2.41 3.62
N CYS A 27 -4.13 3.15 3.35
CA CYS A 27 -5.51 2.72 3.53
C CYS A 27 -6.44 3.60 2.71
N ALA A 28 -7.73 3.24 2.65
CA ALA A 28 -8.72 4.03 1.93
C ALA A 28 -9.06 5.35 2.63
N ALA A 29 -8.88 5.47 3.96
CA ALA A 29 -9.34 6.63 4.72
C ALA A 29 -8.82 7.99 4.18
N PRO A 30 -7.52 8.23 3.97
CA PRO A 30 -7.04 9.52 3.47
C PRO A 30 -7.55 9.82 2.05
N VAL A 31 -7.83 8.80 1.23
CA VAL A 31 -8.36 9.01 -0.13
C VAL A 31 -9.75 9.65 -0.11
N PHE A 32 -10.60 9.28 0.85
CA PHE A 32 -11.98 9.79 0.96
C PHE A 32 -12.11 10.96 1.92
N CYS A 33 -11.34 10.97 3.02
CA CYS A 33 -11.44 11.96 4.09
C CYS A 33 -10.43 13.10 3.94
N GLN A 34 -9.51 13.01 2.97
CA GLN A 34 -8.52 14.05 2.70
C GLN A 34 -8.39 14.23 1.17
N GLY A 35 -7.81 15.36 0.73
CA GLY A 35 -7.54 15.61 -0.69
C GLY A 35 -8.78 15.78 -1.57
N ALA A 36 -8.64 15.42 -2.86
CA ALA A 36 -9.57 15.78 -3.92
C ALA A 36 -11.00 15.24 -3.70
N LEU A 37 -11.15 13.96 -3.33
CA LEU A 37 -12.49 13.39 -3.10
C LEU A 37 -13.15 14.01 -1.88
N SER A 38 -12.38 14.26 -0.82
CA SER A 38 -12.92 14.90 0.36
C SER A 38 -13.41 16.32 0.07
N ALA A 39 -12.69 17.08 -0.75
CA ALA A 39 -13.11 18.43 -1.15
C ALA A 39 -14.35 18.41 -2.06
N SER A 40 -14.54 17.34 -2.84
CA SER A 40 -15.71 17.19 -3.73
C SER A 40 -16.97 16.70 -3.03
N CYS A 41 -16.85 16.17 -1.82
CA CYS A 41 -17.98 15.56 -1.10
C CYS A 41 -18.79 16.63 -0.35
N ASP A 42 -20.11 16.62 -0.51
CA ASP A 42 -21.05 17.40 0.30
C ASP A 42 -21.27 16.71 1.64
N TRP A 43 -20.38 17.00 2.60
CA TRP A 43 -20.41 16.42 3.94
C TRP A 43 -21.66 16.81 4.73
N ASP A 44 -22.21 18.01 4.51
CA ASP A 44 -23.42 18.47 5.18
C ASP A 44 -24.64 17.70 4.71
N ALA A 45 -24.77 17.49 3.38
CA ALA A 45 -25.79 16.63 2.84
C ALA A 45 -25.64 15.19 3.36
N LEU A 46 -24.42 14.64 3.39
CA LEU A 46 -24.20 13.28 3.89
C LEU A 46 -24.58 13.14 5.38
N SER A 47 -24.22 14.13 6.21
CA SER A 47 -24.59 14.19 7.62
C SER A 47 -26.11 14.18 7.80
N ARG A 48 -26.85 15.01 7.07
CA ARG A 48 -28.33 15.05 7.14
C ARG A 48 -29.00 13.71 6.77
N HIS A 49 -28.46 12.99 5.79
CA HIS A 49 -29.01 11.68 5.41
C HIS A 49 -28.64 10.58 6.42
N SER A 50 -27.48 10.68 7.06
CA SER A 50 -27.05 9.69 8.06
C SER A 50 -27.90 9.68 9.34
N SER A 51 -28.57 10.79 9.68
CA SER A 51 -29.47 10.92 10.84
C SER A 51 -30.70 10.01 10.75
N SER A 52 -31.04 9.56 9.54
CA SER A 52 -32.18 8.66 9.28
C SER A 52 -31.85 7.17 9.47
N ILE A 53 -30.55 6.83 9.56
CA ILE A 53 -30.11 5.45 9.70
C ILE A 53 -29.87 5.17 11.18
N ASN A 54 -30.57 4.17 11.71
CA ASN A 54 -30.41 3.76 13.09
C ASN A 54 -29.07 3.00 13.26
N TRP A 55 -28.08 3.68 13.84
CA TRP A 55 -26.71 3.19 14.01
C TRP A 55 -26.38 2.73 15.45
N ASN A 56 -27.39 2.29 16.20
CA ASN A 56 -27.35 2.06 17.66
C ASN A 56 -26.19 1.18 18.20
N GLU A 57 -25.45 0.44 17.39
CA GLU A 57 -24.29 -0.37 17.84
C GLU A 57 -22.94 0.37 17.80
N TRP A 58 -22.82 1.51 17.12
CA TRP A 58 -21.53 2.20 16.88
C TRP A 58 -21.54 3.70 17.26
N ASN A 59 -22.47 4.10 18.13
CA ASN A 59 -22.67 5.50 18.50
C ASN A 59 -21.53 6.06 19.36
N CYS A 60 -20.78 7.00 18.79
CA CYS A 60 -20.19 8.13 19.50
C CYS A 60 -21.11 9.30 19.18
N GLU A 61 -21.82 9.84 20.17
CA GLU A 61 -22.91 10.82 19.97
C GLU A 61 -22.44 12.14 19.31
N ASP A 62 -21.13 12.39 19.26
CA ASP A 62 -20.51 13.62 18.73
C ASP A 62 -19.58 13.39 17.52
N GLU A 63 -19.60 12.21 16.88
CA GLU A 63 -18.68 11.91 15.78
C GLU A 63 -19.17 12.48 14.43
N ASP A 64 -18.42 13.44 13.89
CA ASP A 64 -18.60 13.94 12.52
C ASP A 64 -18.60 12.79 11.49
N VAL A 65 -19.52 12.83 10.51
CA VAL A 65 -19.74 11.74 9.53
C VAL A 65 -18.45 11.39 8.77
N LYS A 66 -17.61 12.40 8.52
CA LYS A 66 -16.32 12.26 7.86
C LYS A 66 -15.33 11.49 8.73
N HIS A 67 -15.29 11.77 10.03
CA HIS A 67 -14.46 11.05 10.98
C HIS A 67 -14.89 9.58 11.08
N ARG A 68 -16.21 9.35 11.16
CA ARG A 68 -16.79 8.00 11.19
C ARG A 68 -16.46 7.18 9.94
N LEU A 69 -16.63 7.76 8.75
CA LEU A 69 -16.20 7.13 7.50
C LEU A 69 -14.71 6.80 7.53
N GLY A 70 -13.88 7.74 8.00
CA GLY A 70 -12.45 7.53 8.16
C GLY A 70 -12.11 6.32 9.05
N ARG A 71 -12.82 6.15 10.17
CA ARG A 71 -12.65 4.99 11.07
C ARG A 71 -12.98 3.67 10.39
N ILE A 72 -14.10 3.62 9.65
CA ILE A 72 -14.49 2.42 8.88
C ILE A 72 -13.44 2.11 7.81
N LEU A 73 -13.02 3.11 7.05
CA LEU A 73 -12.05 2.90 5.97
C LEU A 73 -10.65 2.51 6.48
N ARG A 74 -10.30 2.86 7.72
CA ARG A 74 -9.05 2.40 8.37
C ARG A 74 -9.01 0.89 8.62
N ILE A 75 -10.09 0.12 8.40
CA ILE A 75 -9.96 -1.35 8.40
C ILE A 75 -9.06 -1.84 7.26
N THR A 76 -8.92 -1.04 6.19
CA THR A 76 -8.09 -1.36 5.02
C THR A 76 -6.62 -0.98 5.20
N ASP A 77 -6.20 -0.69 6.43
CA ASP A 77 -4.83 -0.27 6.73
C ASP A 77 -3.84 -1.42 6.60
N VAL A 78 -3.03 -1.34 5.55
CA VAL A 78 -2.07 -2.39 5.19
C VAL A 78 -0.89 -2.48 6.15
N THR A 79 -0.69 -1.47 7.01
CA THR A 79 0.36 -1.51 8.05
C THR A 79 0.03 -2.48 9.20
N ARG A 80 -1.21 -2.98 9.23
CA ARG A 80 -1.66 -4.00 10.19
C ARG A 80 -1.43 -5.43 9.69
N LEU A 81 -0.94 -5.57 8.46
CA LEU A 81 -0.64 -6.86 7.85
C LEU A 81 0.87 -7.10 7.89
N PRO A 82 1.30 -8.38 7.82
CA PRO A 82 2.70 -8.69 7.58
C PRO A 82 3.18 -8.01 6.28
N PRO A 83 4.48 -7.64 6.20
CA PRO A 83 5.07 -7.13 4.99
C PRO A 83 5.14 -8.22 3.91
N PRO A 84 5.37 -7.85 2.63
CA PRO A 84 5.52 -8.82 1.55
C PRO A 84 6.69 -9.79 1.80
N PRO A 85 6.57 -11.08 1.44
CA PRO A 85 7.59 -12.10 1.74
C PRO A 85 8.90 -11.92 0.96
N CYS A 86 8.85 -11.25 -0.21
CA CYS A 86 10.00 -11.02 -1.08
C CYS A 86 10.30 -9.51 -1.19
N PRO A 87 10.95 -8.90 -0.18
CA PRO A 87 11.19 -7.46 -0.18
C PRO A 87 12.13 -7.00 -1.30
N TRP A 88 13.10 -7.83 -1.70
CA TRP A 88 13.98 -7.56 -2.86
C TRP A 88 13.19 -7.43 -4.17
N ALA A 89 12.10 -8.19 -4.33
CA ALA A 89 11.20 -8.16 -5.48
C ALA A 89 9.97 -7.25 -5.27
N THR A 90 10.04 -6.34 -4.29
CA THR A 90 8.97 -5.38 -4.00
C THR A 90 9.28 -4.00 -4.55
N ILE A 91 8.37 -3.46 -5.35
CA ILE A 91 8.49 -2.13 -5.98
C ILE A 91 7.20 -1.32 -5.79
N LEU A 92 7.31 -0.17 -5.14
CA LEU A 92 6.22 0.79 -4.94
C LEU A 92 6.33 1.93 -5.95
N ILE A 93 5.35 2.12 -6.83
CA ILE A 93 5.32 3.27 -7.73
C ILE A 93 4.38 4.33 -7.18
N GLN A 94 4.87 5.55 -7.00
CA GLN A 94 4.14 6.68 -6.44
C GLN A 94 4.22 7.91 -7.35
N ALA A 95 3.17 8.72 -7.33
CA ALA A 95 3.10 9.97 -8.09
C ALA A 95 3.59 11.16 -7.24
N LYS A 96 4.42 12.02 -7.83
CA LYS A 96 4.99 13.19 -7.14
C LYS A 96 3.95 14.26 -6.82
N GLU A 97 2.94 14.41 -7.68
CA GLU A 97 1.89 15.42 -7.58
C GLU A 97 0.50 14.80 -7.31
N ASP A 98 0.45 13.66 -6.61
CA ASP A 98 -0.80 12.98 -6.29
C ASP A 98 -1.66 13.79 -5.30
N ALA A 99 -2.91 14.07 -5.70
CA ALA A 99 -3.90 14.77 -4.86
C ALA A 99 -4.96 13.84 -4.25
N TYR A 100 -4.91 12.55 -4.58
CA TYR A 100 -5.77 11.49 -4.05
C TYR A 100 -5.08 10.72 -2.93
N ILE A 101 -3.79 10.43 -3.10
CA ILE A 101 -2.99 9.64 -2.16
C ILE A 101 -1.99 10.57 -1.49
N ASP A 102 -2.05 10.65 -0.16
CA ASP A 102 -1.04 11.37 0.62
C ASP A 102 0.33 10.76 0.34
N ARG A 103 1.29 11.61 -0.03
CA ARG A 103 2.69 11.29 -0.25
C ARG A 103 3.31 10.51 0.93
N ARG A 104 2.86 10.79 2.16
CA ARG A 104 3.31 10.08 3.37
C ARG A 104 2.91 8.61 3.41
N SER A 105 1.92 8.19 2.63
CA SER A 105 1.45 6.80 2.61
C SER A 105 2.59 5.81 2.35
N GLU A 106 3.49 6.15 1.43
CA GLU A 106 4.63 5.28 1.08
C GLU A 106 5.62 5.16 2.24
N GLU A 107 5.95 6.28 2.90
CA GLU A 107 6.83 6.29 4.05
C GLU A 107 6.24 5.52 5.24
N VAL A 108 4.94 5.66 5.49
CA VAL A 108 4.21 4.93 6.54
C VAL A 108 4.21 3.43 6.27
N ILE A 109 3.92 3.00 5.04
CA ILE A 109 3.96 1.59 4.63
C ILE A 109 5.37 1.03 4.83
N ARG A 110 6.40 1.71 4.30
CA ARG A 110 7.79 1.22 4.39
C ARG A 110 8.30 1.16 5.82
N SER A 111 7.95 2.15 6.64
CA SER A 111 8.36 2.18 8.05
C SER A 111 7.71 1.04 8.83
N SER A 112 6.42 0.78 8.61
CA SER A 112 5.73 -0.37 9.19
C SER A 112 6.39 -1.70 8.81
N TRP A 113 6.75 -1.89 7.53
CA TRP A 113 7.43 -3.11 7.09
C TRP A 113 8.83 -3.25 7.69
N ARG A 114 9.59 -2.15 7.74
CA ARG A 114 10.91 -2.10 8.36
C ARG A 114 10.86 -2.48 9.83
N ASP A 115 9.91 -1.93 10.58
CA ASP A 115 9.75 -2.25 12.00
C ASP A 115 9.36 -3.72 12.21
N TYR A 116 8.50 -4.25 11.33
CA TYR A 116 8.16 -5.67 11.33
C TYR A 116 9.39 -6.54 11.09
N TRP A 117 10.18 -6.31 10.03
CA TRP A 117 11.37 -7.12 9.76
C TRP A 117 12.49 -6.93 10.78
N LYS A 118 12.55 -5.80 11.49
CA LYS A 118 13.45 -5.65 12.64
C LYS A 118 13.02 -6.54 13.81
N ALA A 119 11.72 -6.63 14.08
CA ALA A 119 11.18 -7.47 15.16
C ALA A 119 11.18 -8.97 14.79
N PHE A 120 10.96 -9.27 13.51
CA PHE A 120 10.89 -10.61 12.93
C PHE A 120 11.76 -10.67 11.68
N PRO A 121 13.10 -10.80 11.83
CA PRO A 121 14.00 -10.84 10.70
C PRO A 121 13.64 -11.98 9.74
N PRO A 122 13.58 -11.71 8.43
CA PRO A 122 13.48 -12.79 7.46
C PRO A 122 14.70 -13.72 7.61
N THR A 123 14.50 -15.01 7.40
CA THR A 123 15.57 -16.02 7.47
C THR A 123 16.66 -15.82 6.41
N TYR A 124 16.44 -14.93 5.44
CA TYR A 124 17.42 -14.57 4.41
C TYR A 124 18.54 -13.70 4.99
N GLU A 125 19.69 -14.32 5.20
CA GLU A 125 20.88 -13.81 5.92
C GLU A 125 21.51 -12.54 5.27
N TYR A 126 21.15 -12.22 4.02
CA TYR A 126 21.78 -11.16 3.22
C TYR A 126 20.99 -9.85 3.12
N LEU A 127 19.79 -9.74 3.71
CA LEU A 127 18.97 -8.52 3.64
C LEU A 127 19.29 -7.50 4.75
N SER A 128 20.56 -7.33 5.12
CA SER A 128 21.01 -6.42 6.19
C SER A 128 20.96 -4.92 5.83
N SER A 129 20.25 -4.53 4.77
CA SER A 129 20.07 -3.13 4.37
C SER A 129 18.93 -2.45 5.13
N GLU A 130 19.00 -1.12 5.34
CA GLU A 130 17.96 -0.35 6.04
C GLU A 130 16.55 -0.55 5.47
N ASP A 131 16.43 -0.87 4.18
CA ASP A 131 15.18 -1.00 3.44
C ASP A 131 14.80 -2.44 3.04
N TYR A 132 15.58 -3.44 3.47
CA TYR A 132 15.41 -4.86 3.12
C TYR A 132 15.23 -5.14 1.61
N GLY A 133 15.65 -4.21 0.74
CA GLY A 133 15.53 -4.33 -0.72
C GLY A 133 14.26 -3.76 -1.36
N VAL A 134 13.35 -3.12 -0.60
CA VAL A 134 12.14 -2.49 -1.15
C VAL A 134 12.50 -1.25 -1.97
N GLU A 135 12.08 -1.21 -3.23
CA GLU A 135 12.32 -0.09 -4.14
C GLU A 135 11.09 0.82 -4.22
N THR A 136 11.29 2.14 -4.21
CA THR A 136 10.24 3.11 -4.55
C THR A 136 10.59 3.88 -5.81
N ARG A 137 9.67 3.94 -6.77
CA ARG A 137 9.78 4.72 -8.01
C ARG A 137 8.81 5.89 -7.98
N TRP A 138 9.35 7.10 -7.89
CA TRP A 138 8.57 8.34 -7.97
C TRP A 138 8.43 8.81 -9.41
N VAL A 139 7.20 8.85 -9.92
CA VAL A 139 6.89 9.29 -11.28
C VAL A 139 6.26 10.69 -11.32
N CYS A 140 6.47 11.41 -12.42
CA CYS A 140 5.87 12.72 -12.62
C CYS A 140 4.39 12.61 -13.03
N GLY A 141 3.58 13.56 -12.56
CA GLY A 141 2.14 13.65 -12.73
C GLY A 141 1.39 13.42 -11.41
N GLY A 142 0.14 13.86 -11.37
CA GLY A 142 -0.82 13.47 -10.34
C GLY A 142 -1.42 12.09 -10.59
N HIS A 143 -2.39 11.70 -9.77
CA HIS A 143 -2.97 10.35 -9.76
C HIS A 143 -3.39 9.85 -11.16
N VAL A 144 -4.25 10.62 -11.84
CA VAL A 144 -4.80 10.26 -13.15
C VAL A 144 -3.75 10.40 -14.25
N THR A 145 -3.00 11.51 -14.26
CA THR A 145 -2.01 11.78 -15.32
C THR A 145 -0.85 10.80 -15.29
N SER A 146 -0.40 10.38 -14.11
CA SER A 146 0.67 9.39 -13.98
C SER A 146 0.23 8.02 -14.45
N PHE A 147 -1.02 7.61 -14.15
CA PHE A 147 -1.59 6.39 -14.67
C PHE A 147 -1.54 6.32 -16.20
N PHE A 148 -1.96 7.37 -16.90
CA PHE A 148 -1.95 7.41 -18.38
C PHE A 148 -0.56 7.58 -19.00
N ASN A 149 0.36 8.30 -18.34
CA ASN A 149 1.63 8.68 -18.97
C ASN A 149 2.82 7.79 -18.54
N GLN A 150 2.69 7.03 -17.45
CA GLN A 150 3.80 6.31 -16.83
C GLN A 150 3.67 4.79 -16.97
N HIS A 151 2.88 4.31 -17.94
CA HIS A 151 2.74 2.89 -18.26
C HIS A 151 4.10 2.21 -18.50
N HIS A 152 5.07 2.92 -19.08
CA HIS A 152 6.41 2.38 -19.29
C HIS A 152 7.11 2.04 -17.97
N THR A 153 7.03 2.92 -16.96
CA THR A 153 7.59 2.69 -15.62
C THR A 153 6.94 1.49 -14.94
N PHE A 154 5.62 1.34 -15.07
CA PHE A 154 4.90 0.19 -14.53
C PHE A 154 5.36 -1.12 -15.19
N ARG A 155 5.43 -1.17 -16.53
CA ARG A 155 5.95 -2.35 -17.25
C ARG A 155 7.39 -2.70 -16.85
N LEU A 156 8.25 -1.69 -16.71
CA LEU A 156 9.62 -1.91 -16.27
C LEU A 156 9.68 -2.43 -14.83
N ALA A 157 8.79 -1.99 -13.94
CA ALA A 157 8.75 -2.47 -12.57
C ALA A 157 8.33 -3.94 -12.51
N LEU A 158 7.30 -4.33 -13.27
CA LEU A 158 6.91 -5.73 -13.41
C LEU A 158 8.07 -6.60 -13.89
N ARG A 159 8.75 -6.17 -14.95
CA ARG A 159 9.93 -6.89 -15.47
C ARG A 159 11.05 -6.99 -14.43
N THR A 160 11.38 -5.89 -13.75
CA THR A 160 12.41 -5.89 -12.70
C THR A 160 12.05 -6.86 -11.58
N ALA A 161 10.82 -6.81 -11.08
CA ALA A 161 10.38 -7.68 -9.99
C ALA A 161 10.42 -9.17 -10.40
N MET A 162 9.97 -9.51 -11.61
CA MET A 162 10.08 -10.87 -12.15
C MET A 162 11.53 -11.34 -12.27
N GLN A 163 12.44 -10.48 -12.77
CA GLN A 163 13.86 -10.82 -12.88
C GLN A 163 14.48 -11.09 -11.51
N ARG A 164 14.12 -10.31 -10.49
CA ARG A 164 14.61 -10.48 -9.12
C ARG A 164 14.12 -11.76 -8.45
N MET A 165 12.94 -12.27 -8.82
CA MET A 165 12.46 -13.57 -8.35
C MET A 165 13.31 -14.71 -8.92
N VAL A 166 13.62 -14.67 -10.22
CA VAL A 166 14.41 -15.72 -10.88
C VAL A 166 15.84 -15.75 -10.36
N THR A 167 16.47 -14.61 -10.12
CA THR A 167 17.84 -14.57 -9.62
C THR A 167 18.01 -15.16 -8.22
N GLU A 168 16.95 -15.14 -7.40
CA GLU A 168 16.93 -15.77 -6.07
C GLU A 168 16.60 -17.27 -6.16
N GLU A 169 15.64 -17.68 -7.01
CA GLU A 169 15.38 -19.11 -7.25
C GLU A 169 16.62 -19.85 -7.82
N VAL A 170 17.43 -19.18 -8.65
CA VAL A 170 18.69 -19.76 -9.17
C VAL A 170 19.77 -19.83 -8.08
N ALA A 171 19.73 -19.00 -7.04
CA ALA A 171 20.63 -19.09 -5.90
C ALA A 171 20.24 -20.25 -4.96
N ASP A 172 18.94 -20.48 -4.75
CA ASP A 172 18.42 -21.57 -3.91
C ASP A 172 18.43 -22.94 -4.61
N ALA A 173 18.31 -23.00 -5.94
CA ALA A 173 18.37 -24.25 -6.72
C ALA A 173 19.75 -24.94 -6.70
N HIS A 174 20.79 -24.30 -6.16
CA HIS A 174 22.10 -24.91 -5.93
C HIS A 174 22.23 -25.66 -4.59
N TYR A 175 21.18 -25.70 -3.76
CA TYR A 175 21.22 -26.30 -2.42
C TYR A 175 20.15 -27.36 -2.15
N SER A 176 19.70 -28.11 -3.17
CA SER A 176 18.86 -29.31 -2.95
C SER A 176 19.37 -30.61 -3.61
N GLU A 177 20.66 -30.70 -3.92
CA GLU A 177 21.32 -31.98 -4.19
C GLU A 177 22.34 -32.26 -3.05
N CYS A 178 21.83 -32.80 -1.94
CA CYS A 178 22.57 -33.60 -0.96
C CYS A 178 21.55 -34.39 -0.12
#